data_AF-A0A382Y025-F1
#
_entry.id   AF-A0A382Y025-F1
#
_cell.length_a   1.000
_cell.length_b   1.000
_cell.length_c   1.000
_cell.angle_alpha   90.00
_cell.angle_beta   90.00
_cell.angle_gamma   90.00
#
_symmetry.space_group_name_H-M   'P 1'
#
loop_
_entity.id
_entity.type
_entity.pdbx_description
1 polymer ?
#
loop_
_entity_poly.entity_id
_entity_poly.type
_entity_poly.pdbx_seq_one_letter_code
_entity_poly.pdbx_strand_id
1 'polypeptide(L)'
;VARALTPWLSAALALIGIFWASGVAVDIGLALITEQVICGVLGLTFAIIYLNVPVSRKVQTTLAWYDAVAAFLGFAIGWYLFFRYPTLLDKIAYMPKEASTVGFITILLTAEALRRTAGWGLLFVLFAFS
;
A
#
# COMPACT_ATOMS: atom_id res chain seq x y z
N VAL A 1 2.99 20.47 -4.60
CA VAL A 1 1.82 19.56 -4.69
C VAL A 1 2.00 18.31 -3.85
N ALA A 2 3.02 17.47 -4.10
CA ALA A 2 3.26 16.23 -3.34
C ALA A 2 3.30 16.42 -1.80
N ARG A 3 4.08 17.40 -1.31
CA ARG A 3 4.15 17.72 0.15
C ARG A 3 2.83 18.21 0.74
N ALA A 4 1.94 18.78 -0.07
CA ALA A 4 0.62 19.23 0.38
C ALA A 4 -0.37 18.07 0.48
N LEU A 5 -0.17 16.98 -0.28
CA LEU A 5 -1.02 15.79 -0.26
C LEU A 5 -0.69 14.85 0.91
N THR A 6 0.58 14.79 1.33
CA THR A 6 1.03 13.96 2.47
C THR A 6 0.16 14.09 3.73
N PRO A 7 -0.12 15.30 4.27
CA PRO A 7 -0.90 15.41 5.51
C PRO A 7 -2.32 14.86 5.35
N TRP A 8 -2.95 15.03 4.19
CA TRP A 8 -4.28 14.48 3.91
C TRP A 8 -4.27 12.95 3.85
N LEU A 9 -3.27 12.37 3.18
CA LEU A 9 -3.11 10.92 3.10
C LEU A 9 -2.83 10.31 4.47
N SER A 10 -1.96 10.94 5.27
CA SER A 10 -1.66 10.50 6.63
C SER A 10 -2.85 10.64 7.57
N ALA A 11 -3.64 11.71 7.43
CA ALA A 11 -4.88 11.88 8.19
C ALA A 11 -5.90 10.80 7.82
N ALA A 12 -6.08 10.51 6.52
CA ALA A 12 -6.97 9.43 6.07
C ALA A 12 -6.52 8.07 6.61
N LEU A 13 -5.23 7.77 6.57
CA LEU A 13 -4.64 6.54 7.13
C LEU A 13 -4.93 6.41 8.63
N ALA A 14 -4.73 7.49 9.40
CA ALA A 14 -4.99 7.50 10.84
C ALA A 14 -6.49 7.34 11.16
N LEU A 15 -7.37 8.02 10.41
CA LEU A 15 -8.81 7.91 10.57
C LEU A 15 -9.31 6.50 10.28
N ILE A 16 -8.81 5.85 9.22
CA ILE A 16 -9.13 4.45 8.91
C ILE A 16 -8.67 3.54 10.07
N GLY A 17 -7.47 3.76 10.61
CA GLY A 17 -6.97 3.01 11.76
C GLY A 17 -7.85 3.16 13.00
N ILE A 18 -8.27 4.38 13.33
CA ILE A 18 -9.16 4.65 14.47
C ILE A 18 -10.54 4.00 14.24
N PHE A 19 -11.11 4.19 13.05
CA PHE A 19 -12.40 3.62 12.69
C PHE A 19 -12.38 2.09 12.81
N TRP A 20 -11.32 1.45 12.31
CA TRP A 20 -11.16 -0.01 12.41
C TRP A 20 -10.94 -0.47 13.85
N ALA A 21 -10.06 0.20 14.60
CA ALA A 21 -9.77 -0.15 15.99
C ALA A 21 -10.96 0.03 16.94
N SER A 22 -11.87 0.95 16.59
CA SER A 22 -13.07 1.21 17.39
C SER A 22 -14.11 0.09 17.36
N GLY A 23 -14.00 -0.87 16.42
CA GLY A 23 -15.01 -1.93 16.25
C GLY A 23 -16.32 -1.46 15.62
N VAL A 24 -16.50 -0.15 15.44
CA VAL A 24 -17.72 0.47 14.90
C VAL A 24 -18.12 -0.11 13.54
N ALA A 25 -17.15 -0.49 12.70
CA ALA A 25 -17.43 -1.15 11.42
C ALA A 25 -18.27 -2.44 11.60
N VAL A 26 -17.96 -3.23 12.62
CA VAL A 26 -18.70 -4.45 12.95
C VAL A 26 -20.07 -4.10 13.54
N ASP A 27 -20.11 -3.10 14.44
CA ASP A 27 -21.35 -2.67 15.11
C ASP A 27 -22.41 -2.14 14.13
N ILE A 28 -21.99 -1.46 13.05
CA ILE A 28 -22.89 -0.96 12.01
C ILE A 28 -23.21 -2.00 10.92
N GLY A 29 -22.76 -3.25 11.09
CA GLY A 29 -23.04 -4.34 10.16
C GLY A 29 -22.24 -4.31 8.86
N LEU A 30 -21.14 -3.54 8.78
CA LEU A 30 -20.22 -3.65 7.65
C LEU A 30 -19.42 -4.94 7.74
N ALA A 31 -19.81 -5.94 6.95
CA ALA A 31 -19.08 -7.19 6.77
C ALA A 31 -17.85 -7.00 5.86
N LEU A 32 -16.94 -6.08 6.24
CA LEU A 32 -15.66 -5.93 5.57
C LEU A 32 -14.68 -6.99 6.06
N ILE A 33 -13.99 -7.61 5.12
CA ILE A 33 -12.94 -8.59 5.42
C ILE A 33 -11.68 -7.82 5.87
N THR A 34 -11.00 -8.29 6.90
CA THR A 34 -9.80 -7.62 7.46
C THR A 34 -8.76 -7.33 6.38
N GLU A 35 -8.56 -8.26 5.47
CA GLU A 35 -7.59 -8.17 4.38
C GLU A 35 -7.97 -7.10 3.35
N GLN A 36 -9.26 -6.78 3.17
CA GLN A 36 -9.66 -5.62 2.37
C GLN A 36 -9.10 -4.35 3.00
N VAL A 37 -9.34 -4.16 4.30
CA VAL A 37 -8.87 -2.97 5.03
C VAL A 37 -7.35 -2.86 4.98
N ILE A 38 -6.63 -3.99 5.15
CA ILE A 38 -5.18 -4.04 5.02
C ILE A 38 -4.74 -3.59 3.61
N CYS A 39 -5.41 -4.02 2.54
CA CYS A 39 -5.08 -3.59 1.18
C CYS A 39 -5.27 -2.08 0.99
N GLY A 40 -6.34 -1.50 1.53
CA GLY A 40 -6.59 -0.06 1.49
C GLY A 40 -5.52 0.75 2.26
N VAL A 41 -5.19 0.30 3.46
CA VAL A 41 -4.12 0.87 4.31
C VAL A 41 -2.76 0.78 3.62
N LEU A 42 -2.46 -0.36 2.98
CA LEU A 42 -1.21 -0.58 2.25
C LEU A 42 -1.10 0.37 1.05
N GLY A 43 -2.18 0.56 0.29
CA GLY A 43 -2.21 1.50 -0.84
C GLY A 43 -1.95 2.95 -0.42
N LEU A 44 -2.57 3.40 0.67
CA LEU A 44 -2.28 4.71 1.28
C LEU A 44 -0.84 4.82 1.77
N THR A 45 -0.33 3.76 2.38
CA THR A 45 1.05 3.70 2.88
C THR A 45 2.05 3.83 1.74
N PHE A 46 1.84 3.16 0.60
CA PHE A 46 2.69 3.35 -0.58
C PHE A 46 2.66 4.80 -1.07
N ALA A 47 1.48 5.40 -1.20
CA ALA A 47 1.37 6.79 -1.61
C ALA A 47 2.20 7.71 -0.69
N ILE A 48 2.10 7.52 0.63
CA ILE A 48 2.86 8.31 1.60
C ILE A 48 4.37 8.05 1.46
N ILE A 49 4.81 6.80 1.43
CA ILE A 49 6.24 6.47 1.36
C ILE A 49 6.87 7.01 0.08
N TYR A 50 6.29 6.73 -1.08
CA TYR A 50 6.86 7.14 -2.36
C TYR A 50 6.83 8.66 -2.58
N LEU A 51 5.89 9.39 -1.97
CA LEU A 51 5.86 10.87 -2.04
C LEU A 51 6.84 11.55 -1.07
N ASN A 52 7.24 10.90 0.02
CA ASN A 52 8.03 11.53 1.09
C ASN A 52 9.45 10.98 1.24
N VAL A 53 9.71 9.74 0.81
CA VAL A 53 10.98 9.06 0.97
C VAL A 53 11.67 8.91 -0.40
N PRO A 54 12.64 9.79 -0.73
CA PRO A 54 13.32 9.74 -2.02
C PRO A 54 14.23 8.51 -2.14
N VAL A 55 14.39 8.00 -3.36
CA VAL A 55 15.28 6.85 -3.66
C VAL A 55 16.73 7.08 -3.25
N SER A 56 17.21 8.31 -3.35
CA SER A 56 18.59 8.67 -3.09
C SER A 56 18.66 9.69 -1.95
N ARG A 57 19.67 9.54 -1.07
CA ARG A 57 19.98 10.52 -0.02
C ARG A 57 20.47 11.87 -0.56
N LYS A 58 20.71 11.99 -1.87
CA LYS A 58 20.99 13.30 -2.48
C LYS A 58 19.76 14.19 -2.36
N VAL A 59 19.96 15.42 -1.90
CA VAL A 59 18.90 16.43 -1.78
C VAL A 59 18.33 16.70 -3.16
N GLN A 60 17.21 16.06 -3.50
CA GLN A 60 16.44 16.39 -4.69
C GLN A 60 15.42 17.46 -4.31
N THR A 61 15.47 18.59 -5.01
CA THR A 61 14.55 19.72 -4.80
C THR A 61 13.17 19.46 -5.39
N THR A 62 13.04 18.44 -6.25
CA THR A 62 11.81 18.08 -6.97
C THR A 62 11.50 16.59 -6.79
N LEU A 63 10.22 16.24 -6.82
CA LEU A 63 9.78 14.84 -6.77
C LEU A 63 10.15 14.17 -8.10
N ALA A 64 10.86 13.04 -8.02
CA ALA A 64 11.19 12.29 -9.22
C ALA A 64 9.94 11.67 -9.85
N TRP A 65 9.87 11.66 -11.19
CA TRP A 65 8.71 11.14 -11.91
C TRP A 65 8.44 9.65 -11.60
N TYR A 66 9.49 8.85 -11.39
CA TYR A 66 9.37 7.44 -11.03
C TYR A 66 8.73 7.25 -9.65
N ASP A 67 8.99 8.17 -8.70
CA ASP A 67 8.39 8.15 -7.36
C ASP A 67 6.91 8.53 -7.41
N ALA A 68 6.55 9.49 -8.26
CA ALA A 68 5.16 9.84 -8.51
C ALA A 68 4.38 8.66 -9.14
N VAL A 69 4.98 7.98 -10.12
CA VAL A 69 4.39 6.79 -10.75
C VAL A 69 4.25 5.64 -9.75
N ALA A 70 5.27 5.37 -8.93
CA ALA A 70 5.21 4.33 -7.90
C ALA A 70 4.16 4.64 -6.83
N ALA A 71 4.04 5.90 -6.40
CA ALA A 71 3.00 6.33 -5.47
C ALA A 71 1.59 6.10 -6.04
N PHE A 72 1.37 6.48 -7.30
CA PHE A 72 0.08 6.28 -7.97
C PHE A 72 -0.24 4.80 -8.17
N LEU A 73 0.73 4.01 -8.64
CA LEU A 73 0.55 2.57 -8.84
C LEU A 73 0.26 1.85 -7.52
N GLY A 74 1.00 2.15 -6.46
CA GLY A 74 0.77 1.55 -5.14
C GLY A 74 -0.60 1.90 -4.57
N PHE A 75 -1.01 3.17 -4.70
CA PHE A 75 -2.35 3.59 -4.29
C PHE A 75 -3.45 2.89 -5.10
N ALA A 76 -3.33 2.89 -6.43
CA ALA A 76 -4.30 2.29 -7.33
C ALA A 76 -4.44 0.78 -7.09
N ILE A 77 -3.32 0.08 -6.90
CA ILE A 77 -3.32 -1.37 -6.64
C ILE A 77 -3.93 -1.70 -5.27
N GLY A 78 -3.56 -0.96 -4.21
CA GLY A 78 -4.14 -1.18 -2.89
C GLY A 78 -5.66 -0.97 -2.87
N TRP A 79 -6.14 0.05 -3.58
CA TRP A 79 -7.58 0.33 -3.69
C TRP A 79 -8.31 -0.64 -4.63
N TYR A 80 -7.65 -1.06 -5.71
CA TYR A 80 -8.14 -2.13 -6.58
C TYR A 80 -8.35 -3.41 -5.80
N LEU A 81 -7.35 -3.81 -5.00
CA LEU A 81 -7.44 -4.98 -4.13
C LEU A 81 -8.54 -4.80 -3.09
N PHE A 82 -8.65 -3.65 -2.41
CA PHE A 82 -9.72 -3.39 -1.44
C PHE A 82 -11.12 -3.74 -1.98
N PHE A 83 -11.45 -3.34 -3.21
CA PHE A 83 -12.75 -3.62 -3.81
C PHE A 83 -12.85 -5.02 -4.42
N ARG A 84 -11.78 -5.53 -5.03
CA ARG A 84 -11.79 -6.81 -5.74
C ARG A 84 -11.55 -8.01 -4.82
N TYR A 85 -11.06 -7.79 -3.60
CA TYR A 85 -10.63 -8.84 -2.67
C TYR A 85 -11.71 -9.90 -2.41
N PRO A 86 -12.99 -9.56 -2.14
CA PRO A 86 -14.01 -10.58 -1.90
C PRO A 86 -14.20 -11.50 -3.11
N THR A 87 -14.19 -10.91 -4.32
CA THR A 87 -14.29 -11.69 -5.56
C THR A 87 -13.04 -12.53 -5.83
N LEU A 88 -11.86 -12.00 -5.50
CA LEU A 88 -10.59 -12.72 -5.64
C LEU A 88 -10.48 -13.89 -4.68
N LEU A 89 -10.99 -13.76 -3.45
CA LEU A 89 -11.06 -14.85 -2.47
C LEU A 89 -11.94 -15.99 -2.98
N ASP A 90 -13.17 -15.69 -3.40
CA ASP A 90 -14.13 -16.70 -3.84
C ASP A 90 -13.72 -17.39 -5.15
N LYS A 91 -12.99 -16.67 -6.02
CA LYS A 91 -12.64 -17.14 -7.36
C LYS A 91 -11.14 -17.30 -7.57
N ILE A 92 -10.37 -17.49 -6.50
CA ILE A 92 -8.90 -17.55 -6.59
C ILE A 92 -8.44 -18.68 -7.53
N ALA A 93 -9.17 -19.79 -7.56
CA ALA A 93 -8.93 -20.93 -8.46
C ALA A 93 -9.19 -20.60 -9.95
N TYR A 94 -10.04 -19.61 -10.24
CA TYR A 94 -10.47 -19.25 -11.59
C TYR A 94 -9.82 -17.97 -12.13
N MET A 95 -9.20 -17.16 -11.26
CA MET A 95 -8.52 -15.90 -11.62
C MET A 95 -7.02 -15.88 -11.28
N PRO A 96 -6.23 -16.93 -11.57
CA PRO A 96 -4.84 -17.02 -11.12
C PRO A 96 -3.93 -15.95 -11.74
N LYS A 97 -4.20 -15.53 -12.99
CA LYS A 97 -3.36 -14.55 -13.70
C LYS A 97 -3.49 -13.14 -13.11
N GLU A 98 -4.71 -12.73 -12.76
CA GLU A 98 -4.99 -11.41 -12.19
C GLU A 98 -4.39 -11.31 -10.78
N ALA A 99 -4.67 -12.30 -9.93
CA ALA A 99 -4.13 -12.38 -8.57
C ALA A 99 -2.59 -12.40 -8.58
N SER A 100 -1.98 -13.20 -9.45
CA SER A 100 -0.52 -13.30 -9.57
C SER A 100 0.12 -11.98 -10.03
N THR A 101 -0.46 -11.30 -11.02
CA THR A 101 0.09 -10.03 -11.52
C THR A 101 0.04 -8.94 -10.46
N VAL A 102 -1.11 -8.78 -9.79
CA VAL A 102 -1.28 -7.75 -8.77
C VAL A 102 -0.43 -8.05 -7.53
N GLY A 103 -0.35 -9.32 -7.13
CA GLY A 103 0.52 -9.76 -6.05
C GLY A 103 1.99 -9.49 -6.33
N PHE A 104 2.47 -9.82 -7.54
CA PHE A 104 3.85 -9.57 -7.94
C PHE A 104 4.23 -8.09 -7.90
N ILE A 105 3.38 -7.21 -8.43
CA ILE A 105 3.63 -5.76 -8.38
C ILE A 105 3.62 -5.27 -6.93
N THR A 106 2.68 -5.75 -6.11
CA THR A 106 2.59 -5.39 -4.69
C THR A 106 3.85 -5.79 -3.93
N ILE A 107 4.40 -6.98 -4.16
CA ILE A 107 5.65 -7.45 -3.56
C ILE A 107 6.81 -6.53 -3.96
N LEU A 108 6.95 -6.21 -5.25
CA LEU A 108 8.02 -5.33 -5.72
C LEU A 108 7.93 -3.93 -5.10
N LEU A 109 6.73 -3.34 -5.05
CA LEU A 109 6.50 -2.05 -4.41
C LEU A 109 6.75 -2.10 -2.91
N THR A 110 6.44 -3.22 -2.25
CA THR A 110 6.72 -3.43 -0.82
C THR A 110 8.20 -3.53 -0.56
N ALA A 111 8.92 -4.36 -1.32
CA ALA A 111 10.36 -4.54 -1.17
C ALA A 111 11.11 -3.22 -1.38
N GLU A 112 10.73 -2.45 -2.40
CA GLU A 112 11.35 -1.15 -2.66
C GLU A 112 10.99 -0.10 -1.60
N ALA A 113 9.74 -0.06 -1.13
CA ALA A 113 9.34 0.79 -0.01
C ALA A 113 10.13 0.46 1.28
N LEU A 114 10.33 -0.83 1.55
CA LEU A 114 11.10 -1.34 2.69
C LEU A 114 12.58 -0.94 2.59
N ARG A 115 13.17 -1.08 1.39
CA ARG A 115 14.56 -0.66 1.13
C ARG A 115 14.76 0.82 1.43
N ARG A 116 13.77 1.65 1.12
CA ARG A 116 13.84 3.11 1.31
C ARG A 116 13.68 3.53 2.76
N THR A 117 12.85 2.83 3.54
CA THR A 117 12.56 3.20 4.93
C THR A 117 13.52 2.55 5.93
N ALA A 118 13.79 1.25 5.80
CA ALA A 118 14.58 0.46 6.75
C ALA A 118 16.00 0.15 6.24
N GLY A 119 16.29 0.41 4.96
CA GLY A 119 17.58 0.12 4.35
C GLY A 119 17.75 -1.35 3.93
N TRP A 120 18.97 -1.68 3.50
CA TRP A 120 19.29 -2.98 2.92
C TRP A 120 19.18 -4.15 3.91
N GLY A 121 19.40 -3.92 5.20
CA GLY A 121 19.37 -4.99 6.21
C GLY A 121 18.02 -5.71 6.26
N LEU A 122 16.92 -4.96 6.36
CA LEU A 122 15.58 -5.55 6.44
C LEU A 122 15.13 -6.15 5.10
N LEU A 123 15.63 -5.62 3.97
CA LEU A 123 15.36 -6.20 2.66
C LEU A 123 16.01 -7.58 2.48
N PHE A 124 17.24 -7.78 2.97
CA PHE A 124 17.84 -9.11 2.95
C PHE A 124 17.08 -10.13 3.80
N VAL A 125 16.58 -9.70 4.96
CA VAL A 125 15.71 -10.54 5.80
C VAL A 125 14.45 -10.91 5.03
N LEU A 126 13.79 -9.96 4.36
CA LEU A 126 12.60 -10.25 3.55
C LEU A 126 12.89 -11.36 2.53
N PHE A 127 13.96 -11.25 1.75
CA PHE A 127 14.30 -12.25 0.72
C PHE A 127 14.77 -13.59 1.28
N ALA A 128 15.37 -13.62 2.48
CA ALA A 128 15.83 -14.87 3.08
C ALA A 128 14.68 -15.74 3.61
N PHE A 129 13.54 -15.14 3.96
CA PHE A 129 12.41 -15.80 4.63
C PHE A 129 11.11 -15.82 3.80
N SER A 130 11.08 -15.21 2.60
CA SER A 130 9.93 -15.24 1.67
C SER A 130 10.10 -16.30 0.61
#